data_AF-A0A520YST6-F1
#
_entry.id   AF-A0A520YST6-F1
#
_cell.length_a   1.000
_cell.length_b   1.000
_cell.length_c   1.000
_cell.angle_alpha   90.00
_cell.angle_beta   90.00
_cell.angle_gamma   90.00
#
_symmetry.space_group_name_H-M   'P 1'
#
loop_
_entity.id
_entity.type
_entity.pdbx_description
1 polymer ?
#
loop_
_entity_poly.entity_id
_entity_poly.type
_entity_poly.pdbx_seq_one_letter_code
_entity_poly.pdbx_strand_id
1 'polypeptide(L)' 'MEKKSRQFYTEKATETEQQSQRETFLTMADEEERHYVVLENIINFLSQPSTQLENAKWYHPDEY' A
#
# COMPACT_ATOMS: atom_id res chain seq x y z
N MET A 1 -7.78 -4.03 -5.37
CA MET A 1 -7.10 -3.76 -6.65
C MET A 1 -5.74 -4.42 -6.61
N GLU A 2 -4.85 -4.00 -5.71
CA GLU A 2 -3.52 -4.61 -5.48
C GLU A 2 -3.50 -6.14 -5.42
N LYS A 3 -4.33 -6.78 -4.57
CA LYS A 3 -4.39 -8.25 -4.48
C LYS A 3 -4.73 -8.93 -5.82
N LYS A 4 -5.56 -8.29 -6.67
CA LYS A 4 -5.90 -8.81 -8.01
C LYS A 4 -4.72 -8.61 -8.97
N SER A 5 -4.04 -7.46 -8.91
CA SER A 5 -2.83 -7.19 -9.70
C SER A 5 -1.71 -8.17 -9.34
N ARG A 6 -1.48 -8.43 -8.05
CA ARG A 6 -0.54 -9.44 -7.56
C ARG A 6 -0.84 -10.82 -8.11
N GLN A 7 -2.11 -11.24 -8.05
CA GLN A 7 -2.54 -12.52 -8.62
C GLN A 7 -2.29 -12.57 -10.12
N PHE A 8 -2.64 -11.53 -10.86
CA PHE A 8 -2.41 -11.44 -12.30
C PHE A 8 -0.93 -11.59 -12.66
N TYR A 9 -0.02 -10.89 -11.97
CA TYR A 9 1.41 -11.02 -12.25
C TYR A 9 1.97 -12.39 -11.84
N THR A 10 1.46 -12.98 -10.76
CA THR A 10 1.81 -14.35 -10.35
C THR A 10 1.39 -15.36 -11.44
N GLU A 11 0.18 -15.25 -11.97
CA GLU A 11 -0.32 -16.09 -13.07
C GLU A 11 0.54 -15.90 -14.33
N LYS A 12 0.86 -14.67 -14.72
CA LYS A 12 1.74 -14.38 -15.87
C LYS A 12 3.15 -14.95 -15.72
N ALA A 13 3.69 -14.98 -14.50
CA ALA A 13 4.97 -15.63 -14.21
C ALA A 13 4.95 -17.15 -14.48
N THR A 14 3.79 -17.80 -14.29
CA THR A 14 3.60 -19.23 -14.59
C THR A 14 3.40 -19.52 -16.07
N GLU A 15 2.84 -18.59 -16.82
CA GLU A 15 2.56 -18.73 -18.26
C GLU A 15 3.80 -18.51 -19.15
N THR A 16 4.87 -17.90 -18.63
CA THR A 16 6.08 -17.62 -19.40
C THR A 16 7.16 -18.71 -19.25
N GLU A 17 7.75 -19.08 -20.39
CA GLU A 17 8.89 -20.00 -20.50
C GLU A 17 10.23 -19.29 -20.31
N GLN A 18 10.26 -17.96 -20.50
CA GLN A 18 11.49 -17.17 -20.38
C GLN A 18 11.76 -16.81 -18.92
N GLN A 19 12.89 -17.26 -18.38
CA GLN A 19 13.27 -17.03 -16.99
C GLN A 19 13.31 -15.53 -16.62
N SER A 20 13.88 -14.68 -17.47
CA SER A 20 13.96 -13.22 -17.22
C SER A 20 12.59 -12.55 -17.12
N GLN A 21 11.64 -12.99 -17.94
CA GLN A 21 10.26 -12.49 -17.88
C GLN A 21 9.55 -12.99 -16.61
N ARG A 22 9.77 -14.25 -16.23
CA ARG A 22 9.24 -14.80 -14.98
C ARG A 22 9.72 -14.00 -13.77
N GLU A 23 11.02 -13.73 -13.69
CA GLU A 23 11.61 -12.92 -12.61
C GLU A 23 11.03 -11.51 -12.59
N THR A 24 10.82 -10.90 -13.75
CA THR A 24 10.18 -9.58 -13.86
C THR A 24 8.74 -9.60 -13.35
N PHE A 25 7.93 -10.60 -13.73
CA PHE A 25 6.57 -10.74 -13.24
C PHE A 25 6.49 -10.99 -11.73
N LEU A 26 7.37 -11.84 -11.20
CA LEU A 26 7.45 -12.08 -9.75
C LEU A 26 7.84 -10.81 -9.00
N THR A 27 8.79 -10.04 -9.52
CA THR A 27 9.18 -8.74 -8.94
C THR A 27 8.00 -7.79 -8.90
N MET A 28 7.21 -7.69 -9.98
CA MET A 28 6.00 -6.86 -9.97
C MET A 28 4.96 -7.36 -8.97
N ALA A 29 4.74 -8.67 -8.86
CA ALA A 29 3.82 -9.25 -7.88
C ALA A 29 4.21 -8.92 -6.43
N ASP A 30 5.52 -8.90 -6.12
CA ASP A 30 6.03 -8.51 -4.81
C ASP A 30 5.83 -7.02 -4.52
N GLU A 31 6.01 -6.14 -5.52
CA GLU A 31 5.74 -4.71 -5.35
C GLU A 31 4.25 -4.44 -5.07
N GLU A 32 3.32 -5.18 -5.69
CA GLU A 32 1.89 -5.04 -5.38
C GLU A 32 1.53 -5.47 -3.95
N GLU A 33 2.27 -6.41 -3.35
CA GLU A 33 2.12 -6.75 -1.94
C GLU A 33 2.54 -5.56 -1.05
N ARG A 34 3.63 -4.87 -1.41
CA ARG A 34 4.11 -3.68 -0.69
C ARG A 34 3.10 -2.54 -0.81
N HIS A 35 2.55 -2.31 -2.00
CA HIS A 35 1.47 -1.33 -2.21
C HIS A 35 0.26 -1.64 -1.34
N TYR A 36 -0.16 -2.91 -1.26
CA TYR A 36 -1.27 -3.33 -0.42
C TYR A 36 -1.03 -2.97 1.06
N VAL A 37 0.15 -3.29 1.60
CA VAL A 37 0.51 -2.98 3.00
C VAL A 37 0.50 -1.48 3.26
N VAL A 38 1.05 -0.67 2.34
CA VAL A 38 1.04 0.80 2.49
C VAL A 38 -0.39 1.35 2.50
N LEU A 39 -1.24 0.89 1.59
CA LEU A 39 -2.64 1.31 1.54
C LEU A 39 -3.41 0.88 2.80
N GLU A 40 -3.17 -0.33 3.29
CA GLU A 40 -3.79 -0.81 4.53
C GLU A 40 -3.38 0.08 5.72
N ASN A 41 -2.11 0.44 5.82
CA ASN A 41 -1.61 1.35 6.85
C ASN A 41 -2.24 2.75 6.76
N ILE A 42 -2.39 3.30 5.55
CA ILE A 42 -3.04 4.60 5.33
C ILE A 42 -4.51 4.54 5.74
N ILE A 43 -5.23 3.48 5.34
CA ILE A 43 -6.64 3.28 5.72
C ILE A 43 -6.77 3.16 7.23
N ASN A 44 -5.91 2.39 7.88
CA ASN A 44 -5.89 2.23 9.33
C ASN A 44 -5.58 3.55 10.07
N PHE A 45 -4.71 4.39 9.51
CA PHE A 45 -4.43 5.72 10.03
C PHE A 45 -5.64 6.65 9.93
N LEU A 46 -6.28 6.70 8.76
CA LEU A 46 -7.45 7.56 8.51
C LEU A 46 -8.72 7.08 9.22
N SER A 47 -8.83 5.77 9.48
CA SER A 47 -9.97 5.15 10.15
C SER A 47 -9.91 5.28 11.68
N GLN A 48 -8.92 6.01 12.23
CA GLN A 48 -8.86 6.39 13.64
C GLN A 48 -9.43 7.81 13.84
N PRO A 49 -10.73 7.94 14.19
CA PRO A 49 -11.42 9.23 14.24
C PRO A 49 -10.98 10.16 15.40
N SER A 50 -10.23 9.68 16.39
CA SER A 50 -10.01 10.42 17.64
C SER A 50 -8.70 11.20 17.75
N THR A 51 -7.68 10.93 16.93
CA THR A 51 -6.33 11.49 17.18
C THR A 51 -6.01 12.76 16.38
N GLN A 52 -6.77 13.06 15.32
CA GLN A 52 -6.49 14.23 14.46
C GLN A 52 -7.28 15.49 14.82
N LEU A 53 -8.41 15.37 15.53
CA LEU A 53 -9.21 16.54 15.93
C LEU A 53 -8.71 17.20 17.21
N GLU A 54 -7.96 16.48 18.04
CA GLU A 54 -7.40 17.02 19.29
C GLU A 54 -6.20 17.93 18.99
N ASN A 55 -5.28 17.49 18.12
CA ASN A 55 -4.06 18.26 17.78
C ASN A 55 -4.34 19.53 16.97
N ALA A 56 -5.42 19.57 16.18
CA ALA A 56 -5.80 20.76 15.41
C ALA A 56 -6.47 21.86 16.25
N LYS A 57 -6.83 21.57 17.52
CA LYS A 57 -7.48 22.53 18.42
C LYS A 57 -6.54 23.18 19.44
N TRP A 58 -5.27 22.77 19.52
CA TRP A 58 -4.32 23.29 20.51
C TRP A 58 -3.38 24.41 20.03
N TYR A 59 -3.64 25.01 18.87
CA TYR A 59 -2.99 26.28 18.50
C TYR A 59 -3.89 27.45 18.89
N HIS A 60 -3.92 27.76 20.19
CA HIS A 60 -4.30 29.08 20.70
C HIS A 60 -3.00 29.85 20.98
N PRO A 61 -2.45 30.63 20.04
CA PRO A 61 -1.32 31.51 20.32
C PRO A 61 -1.82 32.77 21.04
N ASP A 62 -2.37 32.61 22.24
CA ASP A 62 -2.67 33.73 23.14
C ASP A 62 -1.88 33.52 24.43
N GLU A 63 -0.66 34.05 24.49
CA GLU A 63 -0.04 34.57 25.71
C GLU A 63 1.22 35.38 25.34
N TYR A 64 1.03 36.68 25.08
CA TYR A 64 1.96 37.77 25.42
C TYR A 64 1.19 39.08 25.61
#